data_AF-A0A9N8E272-F1
#
_entry.id   AF-A0A9N8E272-F1
#
_cell.length_a   1.000
_cell.length_b   1.000
_cell.length_c   1.000
_cell.angle_alpha   90.00
_cell.angle_beta   90.00
_cell.angle_gamma   90.00
#
_symmetry.space_group_name_H-M   'P 1'
#
loop_
_entity.id
_entity.type
_entity.pdbx_description
1 polymer ?
#
loop_
_entity_poly.entity_id
_entity_poly.type
_entity_poly.pdbx_seq_one_letter_code
_entity_poly.pdbx_strand_id
1 'polypeptide(L)'
;MSTGNNPSLWNDVKAAAKVAGKKANVAAQKAKIHAELVIVKNKIKTRKHQFGIELYDFLVPFAEKDPSFIIESDTLTHIQGLFVTAFKDNKALLQKKAAKEQDLNRAYEKRAMAFPVPAETISEKVVNAGKSAKMAGNETALKTKMNMYEMEMNENKKNFGVQAYGLLVQLEDNSKWLPTDRDVRFFYDQARREIMQMEQERANKEADLGVLGLQV
;
A
#
# COMPACT_ATOMS: atom_id res chain seq x y z
N MET A 1 -61.08 -0.85 -43.17
CA MET A 1 -60.06 -0.61 -42.12
C MET A 1 -59.33 -1.91 -41.88
N SER A 2 -58.18 -2.12 -42.53
CA SER A 2 -57.31 -3.27 -42.27
C SER A 2 -56.17 -2.80 -41.40
N THR A 3 -56.16 -3.25 -40.14
CA THR A 3 -55.05 -3.09 -39.21
C THR A 3 -53.91 -3.99 -39.68
N GLY A 4 -53.01 -3.43 -40.50
CA GLY A 4 -51.80 -4.10 -40.95
C GLY A 4 -50.89 -4.37 -39.75
N ASN A 5 -50.96 -5.58 -39.22
CA ASN A 5 -49.96 -6.11 -38.31
C ASN A 5 -48.69 -6.29 -39.16
N ASN A 6 -47.73 -5.37 -39.02
CA ASN A 6 -46.62 -5.20 -39.96
C ASN A 6 -45.40 -6.03 -39.49
N PRO A 7 -45.19 -7.28 -39.97
CA PRO A 7 -44.12 -8.17 -39.51
C PRO A 7 -42.70 -7.58 -39.67
N SER A 8 -42.54 -6.58 -40.54
CA SER A 8 -41.32 -5.80 -40.68
C SER A 8 -40.90 -5.09 -39.38
N LEU A 9 -41.83 -4.41 -38.70
CA LEU A 9 -41.50 -3.63 -37.50
C LEU A 9 -41.06 -4.53 -36.33
N TRP A 10 -41.66 -5.71 -36.20
CA TRP A 10 -41.30 -6.67 -35.15
C TRP A 10 -39.94 -7.34 -35.41
N ASN A 11 -39.59 -7.55 -36.67
CA ASN A 11 -38.27 -8.05 -37.06
C ASN A 11 -37.17 -6.99 -36.81
N ASP A 12 -37.47 -5.71 -37.07
CA ASP A 12 -36.55 -4.61 -36.78
C ASP A 12 -36.30 -4.45 -35.27
N VAL A 13 -37.36 -4.57 -34.46
CA VAL A 13 -37.23 -4.57 -32.98
C VAL A 13 -36.38 -5.75 -32.49
N LYS A 14 -36.60 -6.97 -33.01
CA LYS A 14 -35.77 -8.13 -32.66
C LYS A 14 -34.31 -7.96 -33.09
N ALA A 15 -34.07 -7.38 -34.26
CA ALA A 15 -32.72 -7.10 -34.75
C ALA A 15 -32.02 -6.06 -33.86
N ALA A 16 -32.71 -4.96 -33.52
CA ALA A 16 -32.22 -3.94 -32.61
C ALA A 16 -31.92 -4.50 -31.21
N ALA A 17 -32.82 -5.34 -30.67
CA ALA A 17 -32.62 -6.01 -29.39
C ALA A 17 -31.42 -6.96 -29.41
N LYS A 18 -31.20 -7.70 -30.50
CA LYS A 18 -30.03 -8.58 -30.67
C LYS A 18 -28.73 -7.79 -30.74
N VAL A 19 -28.72 -6.65 -31.44
CA VAL A 19 -27.55 -5.75 -31.50
C VAL A 19 -27.29 -5.12 -30.13
N ALA A 20 -28.33 -4.64 -29.45
CA ALA A 20 -28.22 -4.07 -28.10
C ALA A 20 -27.70 -5.11 -27.10
N GLY A 21 -28.21 -6.34 -27.14
CA GLY A 21 -27.75 -7.45 -26.29
C GLY A 21 -26.28 -7.82 -26.55
N LYS A 22 -25.85 -7.87 -27.82
CA LYS A 22 -24.43 -8.08 -28.16
C LYS A 22 -23.54 -6.94 -27.64
N LYS A 23 -23.95 -5.69 -27.83
CA LYS A 23 -23.22 -4.51 -27.32
C LYS A 23 -23.13 -4.52 -25.79
N ALA A 24 -24.22 -4.84 -25.11
CA ALA A 24 -24.26 -4.97 -23.65
C ALA A 24 -23.33 -6.08 -23.16
N ASN A 25 -23.30 -7.24 -23.82
CA ASN A 25 -22.40 -8.33 -23.48
C ASN A 25 -20.92 -7.96 -23.66
N VAL A 26 -20.56 -7.34 -24.79
CA VAL A 26 -19.18 -6.86 -25.02
C VAL A 26 -18.79 -5.80 -23.98
N ALA A 27 -19.69 -4.87 -23.65
CA ALA A 27 -19.46 -3.87 -22.62
C ALA A 27 -19.23 -4.50 -21.23
N ALA A 28 -20.03 -5.50 -20.86
CA ALA A 28 -19.87 -6.23 -19.60
C ALA A 28 -18.53 -6.98 -19.53
N GLN A 29 -18.12 -7.63 -20.62
CA GLN A 29 -16.82 -8.32 -20.72
C GLN A 29 -15.66 -7.33 -20.60
N LYS A 30 -15.73 -6.17 -21.28
CA LYS A 30 -14.73 -5.10 -21.14
C LYS A 30 -14.63 -4.59 -19.71
N ALA A 31 -15.77 -4.33 -19.06
CA ALA A 31 -15.81 -3.88 -17.67
C ALA A 31 -15.16 -4.90 -16.71
N LYS A 32 -15.43 -6.19 -16.92
CA LYS A 32 -14.79 -7.27 -16.15
C LYS A 32 -13.26 -7.26 -16.33
N ILE A 33 -12.76 -7.23 -17.57
CA ILE A 33 -11.31 -7.22 -17.84
C ILE A 33 -10.65 -5.95 -17.27
N HIS A 34 -11.30 -4.79 -17.35
CA HIS A 34 -10.81 -3.57 -16.72
C HIS A 34 -10.69 -3.70 -15.20
N ALA A 35 -11.68 -4.29 -14.52
CA ALA A 35 -11.60 -4.54 -13.09
C ALA A 35 -10.45 -5.49 -12.75
N GLU A 36 -10.27 -6.56 -13.52
CA GLU A 36 -9.15 -7.50 -13.35
C GLU A 36 -7.79 -6.84 -13.60
N LEU A 37 -7.67 -5.96 -14.60
CA LEU A 37 -6.45 -5.18 -14.85
C LEU A 37 -6.10 -4.27 -13.66
N VAL A 38 -7.09 -3.63 -13.05
CA VAL A 38 -6.88 -2.81 -11.84
C VAL A 38 -6.36 -3.68 -10.69
N ILE A 39 -6.91 -4.88 -10.51
CA ILE A 39 -6.45 -5.83 -9.49
C ILE A 39 -4.99 -6.24 -9.74
N VAL A 40 -4.63 -6.60 -10.97
CA VAL A 40 -3.24 -6.99 -11.31
C VAL A 40 -2.27 -5.82 -11.11
N LYS A 41 -2.62 -4.61 -11.54
CA LYS A 41 -1.81 -3.40 -11.30
C LYS A 41 -1.57 -3.15 -9.82
N ASN A 42 -2.62 -3.32 -9.01
CA ASN A 42 -2.51 -3.20 -7.55
C ASN A 42 -1.60 -4.30 -6.95
N LYS A 43 -1.68 -5.55 -7.43
CA LYS A 43 -0.78 -6.62 -6.98
C LYS A 43 0.69 -6.31 -7.29
N ILE A 44 1.00 -5.83 -8.49
CA ILE A 44 2.36 -5.41 -8.88
C ILE A 44 2.86 -4.31 -7.94
N LYS A 45 2.04 -3.28 -7.70
CA LYS A 45 2.38 -2.19 -6.77
C LYS A 45 2.63 -2.72 -5.36
N THR A 46 1.73 -3.55 -4.84
CA THR A 46 1.86 -4.16 -3.51
C THR A 46 3.11 -5.03 -3.41
N ARG A 47 3.50 -5.75 -4.46
CA ARG A 47 4.73 -6.55 -4.41
C ARG A 47 5.99 -5.69 -4.36
N LYS A 48 6.03 -4.58 -5.10
CA LYS A 48 7.12 -3.58 -5.02
C LYS A 48 7.20 -2.96 -3.62
N HIS A 49 6.06 -2.64 -3.02
CA HIS A 49 5.99 -2.19 -1.62
C HIS A 49 6.58 -3.22 -0.66
N GLN A 50 6.17 -4.49 -0.80
CA GLN A 50 6.62 -5.58 0.04
C GLN A 50 8.13 -5.83 -0.09
N PHE A 51 8.66 -5.75 -1.31
CA PHE A 51 10.11 -5.83 -1.57
C PHE A 51 10.87 -4.74 -0.79
N GLY A 52 10.34 -3.51 -0.76
CA GLY A 52 10.91 -2.42 0.02
C GLY A 52 10.95 -2.68 1.51
N ILE A 53 9.86 -3.21 2.07
CA ILE A 53 9.79 -3.55 3.49
C ILE A 53 10.82 -4.64 3.81
N GLU A 54 10.84 -5.72 3.04
CA GLU A 54 11.77 -6.85 3.21
C GLU A 54 13.23 -6.40 3.15
N LEU A 55 13.58 -5.65 2.10
CA LEU A 55 14.94 -5.16 1.90
C LEU A 55 15.32 -4.13 2.98
N TYR A 56 14.43 -3.20 3.32
CA TYR A 56 14.71 -2.20 4.35
C TYR A 56 14.96 -2.88 5.71
N ASP A 57 14.08 -3.79 6.12
CA ASP A 57 14.19 -4.48 7.40
C ASP A 57 15.43 -5.38 7.47
N PHE A 58 15.85 -5.95 6.34
CA PHE A 58 17.12 -6.65 6.22
C PHE A 58 18.33 -5.71 6.41
N LEU A 59 18.29 -4.49 5.86
CA LEU A 59 19.41 -3.56 5.87
C LEU A 59 19.58 -2.80 7.19
N VAL A 60 18.50 -2.56 7.94
CA VAL A 60 18.51 -1.81 9.21
C VAL A 60 19.53 -2.33 10.22
N PRO A 61 19.59 -3.63 10.56
CA PRO A 61 20.54 -4.15 11.55
C PRO A 61 22.01 -3.86 11.20
N PHE A 62 22.35 -3.77 9.91
CA PHE A 62 23.70 -3.46 9.48
C PHE A 62 23.99 -1.96 9.64
N ALA A 63 23.04 -1.10 9.26
CA ALA A 63 23.15 0.35 9.45
C ALA A 63 23.19 0.77 10.92
N GLU A 64 22.58 -0.01 11.81
CA GLU A 64 22.64 0.22 13.26
C GLU A 64 23.97 -0.19 13.88
N LYS A 65 24.59 -1.26 13.38
CA LYS A 65 25.87 -1.79 13.89
C LYS A 65 27.07 -0.99 13.41
N ASP A 66 27.03 -0.55 12.15
CA ASP A 66 28.09 0.23 11.56
C ASP A 66 27.48 1.42 10.78
N PRO A 67 27.61 2.65 11.30
CA PRO A 67 27.20 3.86 10.58
C PRO A 67 27.90 4.02 9.21
N SER A 68 29.06 3.38 9.03
CA SER A 68 29.86 3.35 7.81
C SER A 68 29.51 2.20 6.87
N PHE A 69 28.67 1.22 7.29
CA PHE A 69 28.14 0.13 6.45
C PHE A 69 27.51 0.66 5.15
N ILE A 70 26.96 1.86 5.27
CA ILE A 70 26.37 2.62 4.19
C ILE A 70 27.41 2.92 3.11
N ILE A 71 28.67 3.17 3.43
CA ILE A 71 29.70 3.75 2.53
C ILE A 71 30.45 2.69 1.70
N GLU A 72 30.62 1.45 2.19
CA GLU A 72 31.58 0.49 1.60
C GLU A 72 30.93 -0.74 0.94
N SER A 73 29.61 -0.91 1.03
CA SER A 73 28.94 -2.07 0.44
C SER A 73 28.70 -1.88 -1.06
N ASP A 74 29.54 -2.52 -1.88
CA ASP A 74 29.41 -2.59 -3.36
C ASP A 74 28.00 -3.00 -3.83
N THR A 75 27.33 -3.78 -3.00
CA THR A 75 25.96 -4.26 -3.15
C THR A 75 24.93 -3.14 -3.18
N LEU A 76 25.14 -2.09 -2.40
CA LEU A 76 24.17 -1.02 -2.19
C LEU A 76 24.55 0.26 -2.92
N THR A 77 25.72 0.34 -3.57
CA THR A 77 26.24 1.56 -4.21
C THR A 77 25.17 2.35 -4.97
N HIS A 78 24.27 1.65 -5.67
CA HIS A 78 23.19 2.30 -6.43
C HIS A 78 21.94 2.65 -5.60
N ILE A 79 21.58 1.86 -4.59
CA ILE A 79 20.36 2.04 -3.78
C ILE A 79 20.62 2.69 -2.40
N GLN A 80 21.88 2.94 -2.06
CA GLN A 80 22.35 3.47 -0.79
C GLN A 80 21.69 4.81 -0.47
N GLY A 81 21.70 5.76 -1.42
CA GLY A 81 21.10 7.07 -1.20
C GLY A 81 19.60 7.00 -0.87
N LEU A 82 18.88 6.07 -1.50
CA LEU A 82 17.47 5.81 -1.22
C LEU A 82 17.28 5.22 0.18
N PHE A 83 18.11 4.24 0.55
CA PHE A 83 18.07 3.61 1.86
C PHE A 83 18.40 4.60 2.98
N VAL A 84 19.47 5.39 2.84
CA VAL A 84 19.90 6.39 3.83
C VAL A 84 18.81 7.41 4.11
N THR A 85 18.13 7.88 3.06
CA THR A 85 17.02 8.82 3.18
C THR A 85 15.89 8.20 4.00
N ALA A 86 15.40 7.03 3.59
CA ALA A 86 14.34 6.32 4.31
C ALA A 86 14.73 5.98 5.75
N PHE A 87 15.98 5.61 5.99
CA PHE A 87 16.51 5.27 7.31
C PHE A 87 16.52 6.48 8.24
N LYS A 88 17.00 7.64 7.77
CA LYS A 88 16.99 8.88 8.55
C LYS A 88 15.57 9.33 8.88
N ASP A 89 14.67 9.29 7.91
CA ASP A 89 13.26 9.67 8.10
C ASP A 89 12.58 8.76 9.13
N ASN A 90 12.79 7.45 9.03
CA ASN A 90 12.26 6.48 9.97
C ASN A 90 12.86 6.62 11.37
N LYS A 91 14.16 6.93 11.48
CA LYS A 91 14.80 7.18 12.77
C LYS A 91 14.22 8.43 13.45
N ALA A 92 13.94 9.49 12.70
CA ALA A 92 13.27 10.69 13.22
C ALA A 92 11.84 10.39 13.67
N LEU A 93 11.07 9.60 12.91
CA LEU A 93 9.72 9.17 13.29
C LEU A 93 9.72 8.27 14.52
N LEU A 94 10.69 7.36 14.63
CA LEU A 94 10.86 6.49 15.80
C LEU A 94 11.11 7.31 17.07
N GLN A 95 11.94 8.35 16.99
CA GLN A 95 12.15 9.28 18.12
C GLN A 95 10.86 10.02 18.50
N LYS A 96 10.09 10.51 17.52
CA LYS A 96 8.78 11.15 17.76
C LYS A 96 7.79 10.18 18.40
N LYS A 97 7.77 8.91 17.98
CA LYS A 97 6.94 7.86 18.57
C LYS A 97 7.33 7.58 20.02
N ALA A 98 8.63 7.42 20.30
CA ALA A 98 9.14 7.21 21.66
C ALA A 98 8.77 8.37 22.61
N ALA A 99 8.85 9.62 22.13
CA ALA A 99 8.40 10.77 22.91
C ALA A 99 6.89 10.73 23.21
N LYS A 100 6.06 10.29 22.25
CA LYS A 100 4.61 10.14 22.48
C LYS A 100 4.26 8.97 23.40
N GLU A 101 5.07 7.91 23.40
CA GLU A 101 4.93 6.81 24.33
C GLU A 101 5.21 7.26 25.77
N GLN A 102 6.24 8.08 25.98
CA GLN A 102 6.48 8.72 27.28
C GLN A 102 5.31 9.63 27.70
N ASP A 103 4.75 10.41 26.78
CA ASP A 103 3.56 11.23 27.06
C ASP A 103 2.34 10.37 27.43
N LEU A 104 2.16 9.22 26.79
CA LEU A 104 1.08 8.27 27.08
C LEU A 104 1.24 7.64 28.46
N ASN A 105 2.45 7.24 28.84
CA ASN A 105 2.73 6.71 30.17
C ASN A 105 2.43 7.75 31.25
N ARG A 106 2.86 9.01 31.05
CA ARG A 106 2.49 10.12 31.93
C ARG A 106 0.98 10.37 31.99
N ALA A 107 0.26 10.18 30.89
CA ALA A 107 -1.19 10.31 30.86
C ALA A 107 -1.87 9.22 31.70
N TYR A 108 -1.39 7.97 31.63
CA TYR A 108 -1.88 6.88 32.46
C TYR A 108 -1.62 7.11 33.95
N GLU A 109 -0.43 7.56 34.31
CA GLU A 109 -0.10 7.93 35.70
C GLU A 109 -1.04 9.04 36.21
N LYS A 110 -1.27 10.08 35.41
CA LYS A 110 -2.21 11.15 35.76
C LYS A 110 -3.63 10.65 35.94
N ARG A 111 -4.10 9.74 35.08
CA ARG A 111 -5.43 9.13 35.24
C ARG A 111 -5.52 8.31 36.53
N ALA A 112 -4.51 7.50 36.83
CA ALA A 112 -4.45 6.71 38.05
C ALA A 112 -4.50 7.59 39.31
N MET A 113 -3.83 8.75 39.29
CA MET A 113 -3.84 9.71 40.40
C MET A 113 -5.11 10.58 40.48
N ALA A 114 -5.91 10.69 39.42
CA ALA A 114 -7.02 11.64 39.34
C ALA A 114 -8.28 11.20 40.09
N PHE A 115 -8.42 9.90 40.40
CA PHE A 115 -9.59 9.33 41.06
C PHE A 115 -9.19 8.41 42.23
N PRO A 116 -8.53 8.92 43.28
CA PRO A 116 -8.05 8.10 44.40
C PRO A 116 -9.18 7.69 45.36
N VAL A 117 -10.30 8.42 45.37
CA VAL A 117 -11.46 8.17 46.24
C VAL A 117 -12.74 8.10 45.38
N PRO A 118 -13.64 7.12 45.59
CA PRO A 118 -14.92 7.05 44.90
C PRO A 118 -15.80 8.29 45.13
N ALA A 119 -16.53 8.74 44.10
CA ALA A 119 -17.47 9.86 44.24
C ALA A 119 -18.72 9.46 45.05
N GLU A 120 -19.08 10.27 46.04
CA GLU A 120 -20.22 10.03 46.94
C GLU A 120 -21.50 10.71 46.42
N THR A 121 -21.38 11.90 45.81
CA THR A 121 -22.53 12.66 45.31
C THR A 121 -22.79 12.46 43.81
N ILE A 122 -24.04 12.66 43.36
CA ILE A 122 -24.40 12.60 41.92
C ILE A 122 -23.64 13.67 41.13
N SER A 123 -23.45 14.87 41.71
CA SER A 123 -22.68 15.95 41.09
C SER A 123 -21.22 15.55 40.87
N GLU A 124 -20.57 14.96 41.88
CA GLU A 124 -19.21 14.43 41.76
C GLU A 124 -19.11 13.32 40.73
N LYS A 125 -20.10 12.43 40.64
CA LYS A 125 -20.14 11.36 39.62
C LYS A 125 -20.17 11.93 38.21
N VAL A 126 -20.98 12.97 37.95
CA VAL A 126 -21.04 13.65 36.64
C VAL A 126 -19.73 14.36 36.31
N VAL A 127 -19.15 15.08 37.27
CA VAL A 127 -17.86 15.76 37.10
C VAL A 127 -16.73 14.74 36.84
N ASN A 128 -16.71 13.62 37.57
CA ASN A 128 -15.73 12.56 37.39
C ASN A 128 -15.91 11.83 36.06
N ALA A 129 -17.15 11.61 35.61
CA ALA A 129 -17.42 11.07 34.28
C ALA A 129 -16.87 11.97 33.17
N GLY A 130 -17.09 13.29 33.26
CA GLY A 130 -16.53 14.25 32.30
C GLY A 130 -15.00 14.30 32.31
N LYS A 131 -14.38 14.31 33.49
CA LYS A 131 -12.90 14.25 33.64
C LYS A 131 -12.32 12.94 33.08
N SER A 132 -12.96 11.81 33.37
CA SER A 132 -12.56 10.49 32.89
C SER A 132 -12.65 10.40 31.36
N ALA A 133 -13.74 10.88 30.78
CA ALA A 133 -13.91 10.97 29.34
C ALA A 133 -12.83 11.84 28.68
N LYS A 134 -12.50 13.00 29.27
CA LYS A 134 -11.40 13.86 28.78
C LYS A 134 -10.05 13.17 28.83
N MET A 135 -9.74 12.45 29.91
CA MET A 135 -8.47 11.71 30.04
C MET A 135 -8.38 10.57 29.02
N ALA A 136 -9.45 9.79 28.87
CA ALA A 136 -9.54 8.73 27.86
C ALA A 136 -9.42 9.28 26.43
N GLY A 137 -10.02 10.45 26.15
CA GLY A 137 -9.87 11.14 24.87
C GLY A 137 -8.44 11.55 24.58
N ASN A 138 -7.71 12.07 25.58
CA ASN A 138 -6.29 12.41 25.44
C ASN A 138 -5.41 11.17 25.21
N GLU A 139 -5.63 10.08 25.96
CA GLU A 139 -4.93 8.81 25.75
C GLU A 139 -5.16 8.27 24.33
N THR A 140 -6.41 8.32 23.85
CA THR A 140 -6.78 7.90 22.50
C THR A 140 -6.05 8.75 21.45
N ALA A 141 -6.03 10.08 21.62
CA ALA A 141 -5.33 10.97 20.70
C ALA A 141 -3.81 10.69 20.64
N LEU A 142 -3.19 10.36 21.77
CA LEU A 142 -1.77 9.97 21.82
C LEU A 142 -1.52 8.65 21.07
N LYS A 143 -2.37 7.63 21.30
CA LYS A 143 -2.30 6.34 20.57
C LYS A 143 -2.49 6.53 19.06
N THR A 144 -3.46 7.35 18.65
CA THR A 144 -3.67 7.67 17.24
C THR A 144 -2.42 8.30 16.62
N LYS A 145 -1.77 9.26 17.29
CA LYS A 145 -0.52 9.86 16.81
C LYS A 145 0.63 8.85 16.70
N MET A 146 0.75 7.93 17.66
CA MET A 146 1.75 6.86 17.56
C MET A 146 1.50 5.96 16.34
N ASN A 147 0.26 5.55 16.12
CA ASN A 147 -0.11 4.75 14.95
C ASN A 147 0.12 5.51 13.65
N MET A 148 -0.12 6.82 13.61
CA MET A 148 0.20 7.65 12.43
C MET A 148 1.70 7.61 12.11
N TYR A 149 2.58 7.70 13.11
CA TYR A 149 4.02 7.58 12.88
C TYR A 149 4.42 6.18 12.40
N GLU A 150 3.78 5.12 12.89
CA GLU A 150 4.02 3.76 12.37
C GLU A 150 3.58 3.60 10.91
N MET A 151 2.43 4.17 10.56
CA MET A 151 1.96 4.19 9.18
C MET A 151 2.92 4.95 8.27
N GLU A 152 3.42 6.09 8.71
CA GLU A 152 4.40 6.91 7.98
C GLU A 152 5.73 6.19 7.82
N MET A 153 6.22 5.52 8.87
CA MET A 153 7.44 4.69 8.79
C MET A 153 7.27 3.56 7.77
N ASN A 154 6.13 2.88 7.79
CA ASN A 154 5.83 1.84 6.81
C ASN A 154 5.74 2.41 5.39
N GLU A 155 5.18 3.60 5.21
CA GLU A 155 5.09 4.24 3.90
C GLU A 155 6.48 4.60 3.35
N ASN A 156 7.40 5.08 4.20
CA ASN A 156 8.79 5.31 3.81
C ASN A 156 9.48 4.03 3.32
N LYS A 157 9.27 2.89 4.01
CA LYS A 157 9.80 1.58 3.57
C LYS A 157 9.27 1.16 2.20
N LYS A 158 7.96 1.35 1.98
CA LYS A 158 7.32 1.02 0.69
C LYS A 158 7.85 1.90 -0.44
N ASN A 159 7.97 3.21 -0.20
CA ASN A 159 8.48 4.17 -1.17
C ASN A 159 9.94 3.91 -1.52
N PHE A 160 10.75 3.56 -0.52
CA PHE A 160 12.10 3.04 -0.74
C PHE A 160 12.07 1.83 -1.68
N GLY A 161 11.21 0.83 -1.42
CA GLY A 161 11.09 -0.37 -2.26
C GLY A 161 10.75 -0.10 -3.70
N VAL A 162 9.78 0.77 -3.95
CA VAL A 162 9.37 1.13 -5.32
C VAL A 162 10.52 1.76 -6.08
N GLN A 163 11.25 2.69 -5.45
CA GLN A 163 12.38 3.37 -6.07
C GLN A 163 13.56 2.42 -6.27
N ALA A 164 13.93 1.66 -5.23
CA ALA A 164 15.02 0.69 -5.28
C ALA A 164 14.76 -0.38 -6.34
N TYR A 165 13.57 -0.97 -6.37
CA TYR A 165 13.20 -1.96 -7.39
C TYR A 165 13.29 -1.37 -8.81
N GLY A 166 12.74 -0.16 -9.01
CA GLY A 166 12.79 0.52 -10.30
C GLY A 166 14.22 0.73 -10.78
N LEU A 167 15.11 1.16 -9.88
CA LEU A 167 16.53 1.37 -10.18
C LEU A 167 17.25 0.05 -10.49
N LEU A 168 17.03 -0.99 -9.68
CA LEU A 168 17.65 -2.30 -9.90
C LEU A 168 17.26 -2.91 -11.24
N VAL A 169 15.98 -2.78 -11.63
CA VAL A 169 15.50 -3.20 -12.95
C VAL A 169 16.20 -2.43 -14.08
N GLN A 170 16.36 -1.11 -13.94
CA GLN A 170 17.07 -0.31 -14.94
C GLN A 170 18.54 -0.74 -15.08
N LEU A 171 19.20 -1.05 -13.97
CA LEU A 171 20.60 -1.50 -13.96
C LEU A 171 20.76 -2.89 -14.59
N GLU A 172 19.85 -3.82 -14.30
CA GLU A 172 19.82 -5.14 -14.93
C GLU A 172 19.56 -5.01 -16.45
N ASP A 173 18.57 -4.23 -16.84
CA ASP A 173 18.14 -4.15 -18.23
C ASP A 173 19.19 -3.43 -19.10
N ASN A 174 19.76 -2.32 -18.63
CA ASN A 174 20.68 -1.47 -19.40
C ASN A 174 22.15 -1.89 -19.27
N SER A 175 22.59 -2.28 -18.08
CA SER A 175 24.01 -2.55 -17.78
C SER A 175 24.30 -3.99 -17.40
N LYS A 176 23.28 -4.87 -17.35
CA LYS A 176 23.40 -6.25 -16.85
C LYS A 176 23.99 -6.33 -15.45
N TRP A 177 23.90 -5.22 -14.70
CA TRP A 177 24.39 -5.13 -13.34
C TRP A 177 23.35 -5.72 -12.40
N LEU A 178 23.82 -6.47 -11.42
CA LEU A 178 23.00 -7.12 -10.43
C LEU A 178 23.68 -7.01 -9.05
N PRO A 179 22.92 -6.97 -7.94
CA PRO A 179 23.49 -6.95 -6.60
C PRO A 179 24.44 -8.14 -6.37
N THR A 180 25.59 -7.85 -5.79
CA THR A 180 26.63 -8.83 -5.47
C THR A 180 26.37 -9.56 -4.15
N ASP A 181 25.80 -8.87 -3.14
CA ASP A 181 25.34 -9.53 -1.92
C ASP A 181 24.23 -10.53 -2.24
N ARG A 182 24.41 -11.74 -1.71
CA ARG A 182 23.54 -12.87 -1.94
C ARG A 182 22.11 -12.62 -1.46
N ASP A 183 21.92 -11.98 -0.31
CA ASP A 183 20.61 -11.82 0.30
C ASP A 183 19.84 -10.68 -0.37
N VAL A 184 20.51 -9.55 -0.63
CA VAL A 184 19.92 -8.47 -1.46
C VAL A 184 19.55 -8.99 -2.84
N ARG A 185 20.42 -9.82 -3.43
CA ARG A 185 20.15 -10.44 -4.72
C ARG A 185 18.96 -11.40 -4.66
N PHE A 186 18.86 -12.20 -3.60
CA PHE A 186 17.74 -13.10 -3.38
C PHE A 186 16.40 -12.35 -3.32
N PHE A 187 16.31 -11.28 -2.52
CA PHE A 187 15.10 -10.45 -2.45
C PHE A 187 14.74 -9.84 -3.81
N TYR A 188 15.75 -9.34 -4.54
CA TYR A 188 15.55 -8.77 -5.87
C TYR A 188 15.04 -9.81 -6.86
N ASP A 189 15.73 -10.96 -7.01
CA ASP A 189 15.37 -12.00 -7.97
C ASP A 189 13.98 -12.58 -7.68
N GLN A 190 13.63 -12.74 -6.40
CA GLN A 190 12.30 -13.16 -6.00
C GLN A 190 11.25 -12.14 -6.43
N ALA A 191 11.42 -10.86 -6.09
CA ALA A 191 10.49 -9.81 -6.49
C ALA A 191 10.40 -9.67 -8.02
N ARG A 192 11.54 -9.78 -8.73
CA ARG A 192 11.62 -9.71 -10.19
C ARG A 192 10.81 -10.81 -10.85
N ARG A 193 10.99 -12.06 -10.45
CA ARG A 193 10.23 -13.21 -10.96
C ARG A 193 8.73 -13.06 -10.75
N GLU A 194 8.31 -12.71 -9.53
CA GLU A 194 6.88 -12.57 -9.21
C GLU A 194 6.24 -11.41 -9.98
N ILE A 195 6.93 -10.26 -10.08
CA ILE A 195 6.45 -9.12 -10.86
C ILE A 195 6.38 -9.46 -12.34
N MET A 196 7.37 -10.16 -12.90
CA MET A 196 7.34 -10.60 -14.30
C MET A 196 6.12 -11.49 -14.61
N GLN A 197 5.78 -12.43 -13.71
CA GLN A 197 4.59 -13.25 -13.87
C GLN A 197 3.31 -12.41 -13.91
N MET A 198 3.20 -11.43 -13.01
CA MET A 198 2.05 -10.52 -12.97
C MET A 198 2.00 -9.57 -14.17
N GLU A 199 3.15 -9.11 -14.67
CA GLU A 199 3.24 -8.28 -15.87
C GLU A 199 2.84 -9.06 -17.12
N GLN A 200 3.21 -10.35 -17.22
CA GLN A 200 2.73 -11.23 -18.28
C GLN A 200 1.21 -11.41 -18.20
N GLU A 201 0.66 -11.63 -16.99
CA GLU A 201 -0.78 -11.70 -16.78
C GLU A 201 -1.49 -10.40 -17.22
N ARG A 202 -0.89 -9.24 -16.92
CA ARG A 202 -1.38 -7.93 -17.36
C ARG A 202 -1.39 -7.81 -18.88
N ALA A 203 -0.28 -8.16 -19.53
CA ALA A 203 -0.15 -8.10 -20.98
C ALA A 203 -1.17 -8.99 -21.70
N ASN A 204 -1.40 -10.21 -21.19
CA ASN A 204 -2.42 -11.11 -21.73
C ASN A 204 -3.83 -10.49 -21.63
N LYS A 205 -4.18 -9.90 -20.47
CA LYS A 205 -5.48 -9.21 -20.29
C LYS A 205 -5.62 -7.96 -21.16
N GLU A 206 -4.55 -7.21 -21.38
CA GLU A 206 -4.53 -6.06 -22.30
C GLU A 206 -4.75 -6.50 -23.75
N ALA A 207 -4.17 -7.64 -24.16
CA ALA A 207 -4.41 -8.24 -25.47
C ALA A 207 -5.88 -8.70 -25.63
N ASP A 208 -6.45 -9.37 -24.62
CA ASP A 208 -7.87 -9.78 -24.64
C ASP A 208 -8.81 -8.58 -24.78
N LEU A 209 -8.52 -7.48 -24.08
CA LEU A 209 -9.26 -6.22 -24.20
C LEU A 209 -9.16 -5.65 -25.62
N GLY A 210 -7.98 -5.71 -26.23
CA GLY A 210 -7.74 -5.30 -27.61
C GLY A 210 -8.60 -6.07 -28.61
N VAL A 211 -8.69 -7.40 -28.46
CA VAL A 211 -9.55 -8.27 -29.30
C VAL A 211 -11.02 -7.90 -29.16
N LEU A 212 -11.51 -7.64 -27.94
CA LEU A 212 -12.90 -7.17 -27.71
C LEU A 212 -13.13 -5.74 -28.22
N GLY A 213 -12.07 -4.94 -28.33
CA GLY A 213 -12.08 -3.62 -28.98
C GLY A 213 -12.47 -3.69 -30.45
N LEU A 214 -12.07 -4.75 -31.14
CA LEU A 214 -12.31 -4.99 -32.57
C LEU A 214 -13.70 -5.60 -32.87
N GLN A 215 -14.44 -6.05 -31.85
CA GLN A 215 -15.76 -6.69 -32.00
C GLN A 215 -16.95 -5.71 -31.94
N VAL A 216 -16.69 -4.39 -32.05
CA VAL A 216 -17.72 -3.33 -31.97
C VAL A 216 -18.24 -2.96 -33.36
#